data_AF-A0A158L2B7-F1
#
_entry.id   AF-A0A158L2B7-F1
#
_cell.length_a   1.000
_cell.length_b   1.000
_cell.length_c   1.000
_cell.angle_alpha   90.00
_cell.angle_beta   90.00
_cell.angle_gamma   90.00
#
_symmetry.space_group_name_H-M   'P 1'
#
loop_
_entity.id
_entity.type
_entity.pdbx_description
1 polymer ?
#
loop_
_entity_poly.entity_id
_entity_poly.type
_entity_poly.pdbx_seq_one_letter_code
_entity_poly.pdbx_strand_id
1 'polypeptide(L)' 'MKPPSADERPRSRPSPVMLNVLTALIGIVTLCAGIGWLVYTWIVDMEVPYFAIPLVICVPVIAAAAFRNFWD' A
#
# COMPACT_ATOMS: atom_id res chain seq x y z
N MET A 1 -24.67 8.95 35.28
CA MET A 1 -23.76 8.13 34.43
C MET A 1 -24.61 7.43 33.40
N LYS A 2 -24.43 7.74 32.11
CA LYS A 2 -25.12 7.03 31.02
C LYS A 2 -24.30 5.75 30.74
N PRO A 3 -24.91 4.55 30.71
CA PRO A 3 -24.15 3.34 30.39
C PRO A 3 -23.58 3.48 28.97
N PRO A 4 -22.37 2.97 28.70
CA PRO A 4 -21.86 2.92 27.34
C PRO A 4 -22.83 2.05 26.51
N SER A 5 -23.38 2.61 25.44
CA SER A 5 -24.25 1.88 24.52
C SER A 5 -23.48 0.66 24.00
N ALA A 6 -24.06 -0.53 24.20
CA ALA A 6 -23.57 -1.82 23.72
C ALA A 6 -23.73 -2.01 22.19
N ASP A 7 -23.53 -0.94 21.42
CA ASP A 7 -23.73 -0.88 19.96
C ASP A 7 -22.44 -0.55 19.20
N GLU A 8 -21.27 -0.78 19.82
CA GLU A 8 -20.04 -0.94 19.05
C GLU A 8 -20.11 -2.28 18.33
N ARG A 9 -20.74 -2.28 17.14
CA ARG A 9 -20.69 -3.39 16.20
C ARG A 9 -19.24 -3.86 16.15
N PRO A 10 -18.95 -5.14 16.44
CA PRO A 10 -17.57 -5.62 16.35
C PRO A 10 -17.13 -5.36 14.92
N ARG A 11 -16.24 -4.38 14.75
CA ARG A 11 -15.67 -4.02 13.45
C ARG A 11 -15.08 -5.31 12.92
N SER A 12 -15.74 -5.90 11.93
CA SER A 12 -15.47 -7.27 11.49
C SER A 12 -14.03 -7.31 10.99
N ARG A 13 -13.10 -7.68 11.88
CA ARG A 13 -11.68 -7.61 11.59
C ARG A 13 -11.38 -8.71 10.58
N PRO A 14 -10.90 -8.37 9.38
CA PRO A 14 -10.44 -9.39 8.43
C PRO A 14 -9.34 -10.24 9.08
N SER A 15 -9.31 -11.53 8.73
CA SER A 15 -8.33 -12.48 9.28
C SER A 15 -6.90 -11.98 9.09
N PRO A 16 -5.97 -12.22 10.05
CA PRO A 16 -4.57 -11.82 9.92
C PRO A 16 -3.91 -12.32 8.62
N VAL A 17 -4.28 -13.52 8.16
CA VAL A 17 -3.79 -14.09 6.90
C VAL A 17 -4.26 -13.25 5.72
N MET A 18 -5.54 -12.87 5.69
CA MET A 18 -6.10 -12.06 4.62
C MET A 18 -5.46 -10.66 4.60
N LEU A 19 -5.25 -10.05 5.76
CA LEU A 19 -4.57 -8.76 5.87
C LEU A 19 -3.12 -8.82 5.39
N ASN A 20 -2.38 -9.87 5.72
CA ASN A 20 -1.00 -10.04 5.26
C ASN A 20 -0.94 -10.21 3.74
N VAL A 21 -1.83 -11.01 3.15
CA VAL A 21 -1.91 -11.20 1.70
C VAL A 21 -2.28 -9.90 1.00
N LEU A 22 -3.30 -9.17 1.48
CA LEU A 22 -3.69 -7.88 0.92
C LEU A 22 -2.57 -6.85 1.02
N THR A 23 -1.87 -6.81 2.14
CA THR A 23 -0.72 -5.91 2.35
C THR A 23 0.39 -6.20 1.35
N ALA A 24 0.74 -7.48 1.16
CA ALA A 24 1.73 -7.89 0.17
C ALA A 24 1.30 -7.54 -1.26
N LEU A 25 0.02 -7.78 -1.60
CA LEU A 25 -0.54 -7.44 -2.91
C LEU A 25 -0.46 -5.93 -3.18
N ILE A 26 -0.78 -5.09 -2.20
CA ILE A 26 -0.67 -3.63 -2.33
C ILE A 26 0.78 -3.24 -2.64
N GLY A 27 1.74 -3.76 -1.88
CA GLY A 27 3.16 -3.52 -2.14
C GLY A 27 3.56 -3.93 -3.57
N ILE A 28 3.16 -5.14 -4.00
CA ILE A 28 3.49 -5.64 -5.34
C ILE A 28 2.86 -4.77 -6.43
N VAL A 29 1.57 -4.45 -6.33
CA VAL A 29 0.86 -3.64 -7.32
C VAL A 29 1.47 -2.25 -7.42
N THR A 30 1.76 -1.60 -6.28
CA THR A 30 2.41 -0.28 -6.27
C THR A 30 3.80 -0.32 -6.88
N LEU A 31 4.59 -1.36 -6.60
CA LEU A 31 5.91 -1.54 -7.19
C LEU A 31 5.82 -1.74 -8.71
N CYS A 32 4.92 -2.61 -9.17
CA CYS A 32 4.69 -2.85 -10.59
C CYS A 32 4.25 -1.57 -11.32
N ALA A 33 3.38 -0.76 -10.71
CA ALA A 33 2.99 0.53 -11.26
C ALA A 33 4.19 1.49 -11.38
N GLY A 34 5.03 1.58 -10.35
CA GLY A 34 6.23 2.42 -10.37
C GLY A 34 7.27 1.96 -11.40
N ILE A 35 7.53 0.65 -11.51
CA ILE A 35 8.42 0.08 -12.52
C ILE A 35 7.86 0.33 -13.93
N GLY A 36 6.56 0.09 -14.13
CA GLY A 36 5.90 0.35 -15.41
C GLY A 36 6.01 1.82 -15.83
N TRP A 37 5.86 2.74 -14.88
CA TRP A 37 6.07 4.17 -15.11
C TRP A 37 7.52 4.49 -15.49
N LEU A 38 8.52 3.94 -14.79
CA LEU A 38 9.93 4.14 -15.14
C LEU A 38 10.25 3.65 -16.55
N VAL A 39 9.74 2.48 -16.94
CA VAL A 39 9.92 1.92 -18.28
C VAL A 39 9.23 2.79 -19.33
N TYR A 40 8.01 3.26 -19.04
CA TYR A 40 7.28 4.16 -19.94
C TYR A 40 8.04 5.46 -20.17
N THR A 41 8.48 6.14 -19.10
CA THR A 41 9.24 7.40 -19.19
C THR A 41 10.55 7.21 -19.95
N TRP A 42 11.24 6.09 -19.72
CA TRP A 42 12.47 5.79 -20.46
C TRP A 42 12.23 5.65 -21.97
N ILE A 43 11.12 5.03 -22.38
CA ILE A 43 10.79 4.79 -23.79
C ILE A 43 10.19 6.03 -24.46
N VAL A 44 9.26 6.72 -23.80
CA VAL A 44 8.45 7.80 -24.39
C VAL A 44 9.09 9.16 -24.21
N ASP A 45 9.57 9.45 -23.00
CA ASP A 45 10.15 10.75 -22.67
C ASP A 45 11.67 10.78 -22.95
N MET A 46 12.29 9.64 -23.24
CA MET A 46 13.74 9.45 -23.43
C MET A 46 14.59 9.98 -22.26
N GLU A 47 13.97 10.12 -21.09
CA GLU A 47 14.60 10.58 -19.86
C GLU A 47 14.67 9.43 -18.86
N VAL A 48 15.79 9.33 -18.15
CA VAL A 48 15.92 8.43 -17.01
C VAL A 48 15.73 9.24 -15.74
N PRO A 49 14.58 9.15 -15.05
CA PRO A 49 14.34 9.89 -13.82
C PRO A 49 15.08 9.24 -12.65
N TYR A 50 16.40 9.40 -12.58
CA TYR A 50 17.27 8.77 -11.57
C TYR A 50 16.81 9.03 -10.12
N PHE A 51 16.31 10.25 -9.85
CA PHE A 51 15.79 10.63 -8.53
C PHE A 51 14.52 9.85 -8.14
N ALA A 52 13.75 9.37 -9.10
CA ALA A 52 12.54 8.61 -8.85
C ALA A 52 12.82 7.14 -8.52
N ILE A 53 14.03 6.62 -8.79
CA ILE A 53 14.36 5.20 -8.53
C ILE A 53 14.22 4.86 -7.03
N PRO A 54 14.83 5.61 -6.09
CA PRO A 54 14.59 5.36 -4.65
C PRO A 54 13.10 5.48 -4.28
N LEU A 55 12.39 6.45 -4.86
CA LEU A 55 10.98 6.68 -4.58
C LEU A 55 10.12 5.48 -5.01
N VAL A 56 10.36 4.90 -6.18
CA VAL A 56 9.65 3.72 -6.69
C VAL A 56 9.87 2.49 -5.80
N ILE A 57 11.01 2.40 -5.10
CA ILE A 57 11.28 1.32 -4.15
C ILE A 57 10.66 1.59 -2.77
N CYS A 58 10.67 2.84 -2.30
CA CYS A 58 10.16 3.20 -0.98
C CYS A 58 8.63 3.29 -0.89
N VAL A 59 7.97 3.83 -1.92
CA VAL A 59 6.51 4.05 -1.95
C VAL A 59 5.72 2.75 -1.73
N PRO A 60 6.07 1.59 -2.34
CA PRO A 60 5.42 0.31 -2.07
C PRO A 60 5.46 -0.10 -0.59
N VAL A 61 6.60 0.10 0.07
CA VAL A 61 6.79 -0.25 1.48
C VAL A 61 5.92 0.63 2.37
N ILE A 62 5.91 1.93 2.09
CA ILE A 62 5.08 2.90 2.83
C ILE A 62 3.59 2.61 2.62
N ALA A 63 3.16 2.34 1.38
CA ALA A 63 1.78 2.01 1.06
C ALA A 63 1.32 0.73 1.76
N ALA A 64 2.14 -0.32 1.75
CA ALA A 64 1.88 -1.57 2.44
C ALA A 64 1.80 -1.36 3.97
N ALA A 65 2.75 -0.64 4.56
CA ALA A 65 2.76 -0.36 5.99
C ALA A 65 1.54 0.49 6.42
N ALA A 66 1.21 1.53 5.64
CA ALA A 66 0.05 2.38 5.89
C ALA A 66 -1.25 1.58 5.82
N PHE A 67 -1.40 0.71 4.83
CA PHE A 67 -2.55 -0.19 4.74
C PHE A 67 -2.63 -1.12 5.94
N ARG A 68 -1.52 -1.75 6.35
CA ARG A 68 -1.52 -2.67 7.51
C ARG A 68 -1.92 -1.94 8.79
N ASN A 69 -1.37 -0.75 9.03
CA ASN A 69 -1.67 0.08 10.20
C ASN A 69 -3.11 0.56 10.25
N PHE A 70 -3.81 0.67 9.11
CA PHE A 70 -5.22 1.04 9.09
C PHE A 70 -6.14 -0.07 9.62
N TRP A 71 -5.67 -1.31 9.58
CA TRP A 71 -6.41 -2.51 9.97
C TRP A 71 -5.93 -3.17 11.27
N ASP A 72 -4.81 -2.72 11.83
CA ASP A 72 -4.33 -3.08 13.17
C ASP A 72 -5.21 -2.43 14.26
#